data_AF-A0ABD3HWJ1-F1
#
_entry.id   AF-A0ABD3HWJ1-F1
#
_cell.length_a   1.000
_cell.length_b   1.000
_cell.length_c   1.000
_cell.angle_alpha   90.00
_cell.angle_beta   90.00
_cell.angle_gamma   90.00
#
_symmetry.space_group_name_H-M   'P 1'
#
loop_
_entity.id
_entity.type
_entity.pdbx_description
1 polymer ?
#
loop_
_entity_poly.entity_id
_entity_poly.type
_entity_poly.pdbx_seq_one_letter_code
_entity_poly.pdbx_strand_id
1 'polypeptide(L)'
;MGGELSGVVIMSSFTPVFLSTLGKVKVFHWVKEMDCFGTRMGVETGEVRIGGVLMPGIFRGTAMQLHLVNCDVDELVQQSSEACEAYARYLHLPELSHLQKLQLWTGWDNEALVRPALHSLEMIFRLISSTLFDTRDYVDKEEWLRRLEALVNTQVELISHISEGDHSAPTTKQQASSSSATSSGPGWQKFGSRSTSLRCSQESLLPRMATWKKAQSIVTRLHFAIEGHMLRVPWTLGLGEPNLSGKPVLEYDKICTPLEVYANRQSSAEYSEDHALATAHQILEAWLVVAQGLVKCIEERISAGDSEAAAKKCWILERVWKLCTSTMDLLQVMDPDDFMRLKQELATQTKVGSKMVTSGAAYCLRSSMMRTVTKACKELRRFVPQIVGVEADPKGGPRLQEAVMELFNSHGQRTRGRMDQSHSYHTGSIHLLQAFQAVEAAIRQFFFTYQQLVIIVMGSGDYKGAIQLENSGIDALQQLYSEPPYFPSVDGARTFLGDFWHQHNIMEERLSMRQAAARNNDKSSSLCSTTSSSSTNSDEDLACATRAAAASIPPAGIKESDYQRTQRLMFEEHIRTTV
;
A
#
# COMPACT_ATOMS: atom_id res chain seq x y z
N MET A 1 40.43 9.54 46.51
CA MET A 1 39.82 10.63 45.71
C MET A 1 39.85 10.15 44.26
N GLY A 2 38.78 9.86 43.54
CA GLY A 2 37.35 10.08 43.73
C GLY A 2 36.75 10.41 42.37
N GLY A 3 35.93 9.49 41.82
CA GLY A 3 35.01 9.69 40.68
C GLY A 3 35.65 9.60 39.28
N GLU A 4 35.04 9.01 38.26
CA GLU A 4 33.80 8.23 38.15
C GLU A 4 33.81 7.55 36.78
N LEU A 5 33.47 6.26 36.75
CA LEU A 5 33.20 5.49 35.54
C LEU A 5 31.82 5.88 35.02
N SER A 6 31.72 6.34 33.77
CA SER A 6 30.44 6.38 33.06
C SER A 6 30.57 5.62 31.76
N GLY A 7 29.90 4.46 31.72
CA GLY A 7 29.72 3.65 30.54
C GLY A 7 28.72 4.30 29.59
N VAL A 8 29.08 4.40 28.31
CA VAL A 8 28.15 4.79 27.26
C VAL A 8 27.38 3.54 26.84
N VAL A 9 26.12 3.49 27.24
CA VAL A 9 25.10 2.57 26.71
C VAL A 9 24.72 3.04 25.32
N ILE A 10 24.85 2.15 24.34
CA ILE A 10 24.29 2.33 22.99
C ILE A 10 22.79 2.04 23.10
N MET A 11 21.96 3.10 23.06
CA MET A 11 20.51 2.97 22.86
C MET A 11 20.14 3.37 21.44
N SER A 12 19.69 2.38 20.69
CA SER A 12 18.96 2.48 19.44
C SER A 12 17.50 2.84 19.71
N SER A 13 17.06 4.06 19.35
CA SER A 13 15.68 4.42 18.97
C SER A 13 15.50 5.94 19.10
N PHE A 14 15.36 6.65 17.98
CA PHE A 14 14.91 8.05 18.00
C PHE A 14 13.39 8.09 17.82
N THR A 15 12.68 8.31 18.93
CA THR A 15 11.37 8.97 18.97
C THR A 15 11.60 10.48 19.11
N PRO A 16 10.91 11.35 18.35
CA PRO A 16 11.09 12.79 18.50
C PRO A 16 10.35 13.29 19.76
N VAL A 17 11.12 13.75 20.74
CA VAL A 17 10.63 14.58 21.85
C VAL A 17 10.47 16.00 21.33
N PHE A 18 9.23 16.49 21.27
CA PHE A 18 8.92 17.90 21.03
C PHE A 18 9.34 18.74 22.24
N LEU A 19 10.35 19.59 22.07
CA LEU A 19 10.67 20.67 22.99
C LEU A 19 9.83 21.90 22.63
N SER A 20 9.01 22.31 23.59
CA SER A 20 8.07 23.42 23.53
C SER A 20 8.78 24.78 23.55
N THR A 21 8.47 25.64 22.58
CA THR A 21 8.56 27.09 22.74
C THR A 21 7.21 27.72 22.39
N LEU A 22 6.72 28.53 23.33
CA LEU A 22 5.40 29.14 23.43
C LEU A 22 5.02 29.95 22.17
N GLY A 23 3.93 29.54 21.53
CA GLY A 23 3.19 30.33 20.54
C GLY A 23 1.79 29.75 20.38
N LYS A 24 0.76 30.50 20.74
CA LYS A 24 -0.66 30.07 20.81
C LYS A 24 -1.14 29.50 19.48
N VAL A 25 -1.44 28.19 19.45
CA VAL A 25 -2.19 27.55 18.36
C VAL A 25 -3.56 27.12 18.90
N LYS A 26 -4.63 27.67 18.31
CA LYS A 26 -6.00 27.18 18.49
C LYS A 26 -6.12 25.84 17.77
N VAL A 27 -6.29 24.76 18.54
CA VAL A 27 -6.61 23.43 18.02
C VAL A 27 -8.13 23.35 17.84
N PHE A 28 -8.57 23.19 16.59
CA PHE A 28 -9.95 22.80 16.27
C PHE A 28 -10.05 21.28 16.41
N HIS A 29 -10.79 20.81 17.41
CA HIS A 29 -11.20 19.42 17.53
C HIS A 29 -12.39 19.16 16.60
N TRP A 30 -12.23 18.26 15.64
CA TRP A 30 -13.36 17.56 15.01
C TRP A 30 -13.69 16.34 15.86
N VAL A 31 -14.71 16.46 16.71
CA VAL A 31 -15.39 15.33 17.34
C VAL A 31 -16.56 14.98 16.44
N LYS A 32 -16.55 13.76 15.89
CA LYS A 32 -17.68 13.20 15.14
C LYS A 32 -18.57 12.46 16.14
N GLU A 33 -19.54 13.16 16.71
CA GLU A 33 -20.65 12.55 17.45
C GLU A 33 -21.57 11.84 16.44
N MET A 34 -21.75 10.53 16.64
CA MET A 34 -22.81 9.74 16.05
C MET A 34 -24.01 9.82 16.99
N ASP A 35 -25.09 10.45 16.54
CA ASP A 35 -26.40 10.28 17.17
C ASP A 35 -27.40 9.70 16.17
N CYS A 36 -27.88 8.51 16.51
CA CYS A 36 -29.02 7.86 15.91
C CYS A 36 -30.31 8.43 16.50
N PHE A 37 -31.17 9.07 15.71
CA PHE A 37 -32.61 9.12 15.99
C PHE A 37 -33.39 9.22 14.69
N GLY A 38 -34.15 8.17 14.38
CA GLY A 38 -35.21 8.26 13.39
C GLY A 38 -36.42 9.00 13.98
N THR A 39 -37.19 9.70 13.15
CA THR A 39 -38.67 9.75 13.18
C THR A 39 -39.19 10.54 11.95
N ARG A 40 -40.23 9.98 11.31
CA ARG A 40 -41.26 10.55 10.40
C ARG A 40 -41.12 12.02 9.97
N MET A 41 -41.07 12.23 8.66
CA MET A 41 -41.44 13.50 8.03
C MET A 41 -42.93 13.51 7.67
N GLY A 42 -43.71 14.34 8.35
CA GLY A 42 -45.00 14.84 7.90
C GLY A 42 -44.78 16.09 7.04
N VAL A 43 -45.55 16.19 5.96
CA VAL A 43 -45.58 17.31 5.02
C VAL A 43 -46.39 18.44 5.63
N GLU A 44 -45.84 19.65 5.68
CA GLU A 44 -46.65 20.87 5.71
C GLU A 44 -45.92 22.05 5.06
N THR A 45 -46.65 22.69 4.16
CA THR A 45 -46.31 23.82 3.29
C THR A 45 -46.45 25.15 4.02
N GLY A 46 -45.48 26.07 3.86
CA GLY A 46 -45.65 27.46 4.31
C GLY A 46 -44.59 28.40 3.72
N GLU A 47 -44.99 29.23 2.75
CA GLU A 47 -44.23 30.37 2.25
C GLU A 47 -44.28 31.53 3.26
N VAL A 48 -43.13 32.11 3.61
CA VAL A 48 -43.04 33.49 4.10
C VAL A 48 -41.84 34.16 3.41
N ARG A 49 -42.13 35.15 2.56
CA ARG A 49 -41.14 36.08 1.99
C ARG A 49 -41.03 37.32 2.86
N ILE A 50 -39.82 37.67 3.32
CA ILE A 50 -39.42 39.06 3.58
C ILE A 50 -37.98 39.27 3.10
N GLY A 51 -37.79 40.40 2.40
CA GLY A 51 -36.67 40.76 1.52
C GLY A 51 -35.26 40.90 2.12
N GLY A 52 -34.27 40.80 1.22
CA GLY A 52 -33.10 41.68 1.23
C GLY A 52 -31.74 41.00 1.18
N VAL A 53 -30.99 41.28 0.11
CA VAL A 53 -29.55 41.05 -0.12
C VAL A 53 -29.17 39.70 -0.75
N LEU A 54 -28.86 39.77 -2.05
CA LEU A 54 -28.29 38.69 -2.87
C LEU A 54 -26.81 38.46 -2.55
N MET A 55 -26.52 37.34 -1.90
CA MET A 55 -25.23 36.64 -1.94
C MET A 55 -25.49 35.25 -2.55
N PRO A 56 -24.78 34.82 -3.61
CA PRO A 56 -24.99 33.47 -4.14
C PRO A 56 -24.22 32.45 -3.28
N GLY A 57 -24.94 31.82 -2.34
CA GLY A 57 -24.56 30.52 -1.75
C GLY A 57 -24.64 29.43 -2.83
N ILE A 58 -23.61 28.60 -3.03
CA ILE A 58 -23.25 27.43 -2.21
C ILE A 58 -24.40 26.40 -2.19
N PHE A 59 -24.14 25.30 -2.92
CA PHE A 59 -24.81 23.99 -2.91
C PHE A 59 -26.35 23.97 -3.05
N ARG A 60 -26.81 23.93 -4.30
CA ARG A 60 -28.05 23.22 -4.64
C ARG A 60 -27.65 21.87 -5.25
N GLY A 61 -27.67 20.83 -4.42
CA GLY A 61 -27.50 19.45 -4.85
C GLY A 61 -28.60 19.11 -5.86
N THR A 62 -28.22 18.99 -7.12
CA THR A 62 -29.05 18.29 -8.10
C THR A 62 -28.65 16.83 -7.98
N ALA A 63 -29.60 15.99 -7.60
CA ALA A 63 -29.42 14.55 -7.55
C ALA A 63 -29.02 14.05 -8.95
N MET A 64 -27.74 13.74 -9.14
CA MET A 64 -27.30 12.87 -10.22
C MET A 64 -27.68 11.43 -9.85
N GLN A 65 -28.95 11.11 -10.03
CA GLN A 65 -29.39 9.74 -10.25
C GLN A 65 -29.88 9.66 -11.68
N LEU A 66 -29.08 9.07 -12.57
CA LEU A 66 -29.47 8.10 -13.60
C LEU A 66 -28.31 7.87 -14.58
N HIS A 67 -27.96 6.58 -14.78
CA HIS A 67 -26.99 6.00 -15.73
C HIS A 67 -25.50 5.84 -15.32
N LEU A 68 -25.21 5.34 -14.11
CA LEU A 68 -23.85 4.85 -13.75
C LEU A 68 -23.79 3.37 -13.35
N VAL A 69 -24.86 2.60 -13.60
CA VAL A 69 -24.92 1.18 -13.18
C VAL A 69 -24.29 0.22 -14.19
N ASN A 70 -23.95 0.66 -15.42
CA ASN A 70 -23.42 -0.24 -16.46
C ASN A 70 -22.33 0.37 -17.37
N CYS A 71 -21.74 1.51 -17.01
CA CYS A 71 -20.60 2.01 -17.79
C CYS A 71 -19.33 1.33 -17.32
N ASP A 72 -18.67 0.58 -18.21
CA ASP A 72 -17.34 0.06 -17.94
C ASP A 72 -16.40 1.26 -17.75
N VAL A 73 -15.85 1.42 -16.55
CA VAL A 73 -14.88 2.49 -16.26
C VAL A 73 -13.67 2.35 -17.19
N ASP A 74 -13.37 1.12 -17.64
CA ASP A 74 -12.32 0.84 -18.63
C ASP A 74 -12.67 1.40 -20.02
N GLU A 75 -13.94 1.61 -20.39
CA GLU A 75 -14.34 2.25 -21.65
C GLU A 75 -14.28 3.78 -21.57
N LEU A 76 -14.57 4.36 -20.40
CA LEU A 76 -14.59 5.82 -20.19
C LEU A 76 -13.20 6.44 -20.01
N VAL A 77 -12.21 5.64 -19.60
CA VAL A 77 -10.80 6.03 -19.43
C VAL A 77 -9.98 5.78 -20.70
N GLN A 78 -10.57 5.17 -21.74
CA GLN A 78 -9.86 4.86 -22.99
C GLN A 78 -9.40 6.14 -23.71
N GLN A 79 -8.08 6.35 -23.68
CA GLN A 79 -7.42 7.34 -24.50
C GLN A 79 -7.33 6.84 -25.95
N SER A 80 -7.30 7.75 -26.91
CA SER A 80 -7.12 7.38 -28.32
C SER A 80 -5.80 6.59 -28.50
N SER A 81 -5.80 5.63 -29.43
CA SER A 81 -4.58 4.86 -29.75
C SER A 81 -3.42 5.78 -30.12
N GLU A 82 -3.71 6.83 -30.88
CA GLU A 82 -2.74 7.86 -31.28
C GLU A 82 -2.13 8.58 -30.08
N ALA A 83 -2.93 8.95 -29.07
CA ALA A 83 -2.43 9.61 -27.87
C ALA A 83 -1.55 8.68 -27.01
N CYS A 84 -1.90 7.39 -26.93
CA CYS A 84 -1.08 6.38 -26.24
C CYS A 84 0.26 6.16 -26.95
N GLU A 85 0.25 6.09 -28.29
CA GLU A 85 1.47 5.94 -29.09
C GLU A 85 2.35 7.19 -29.04
N ALA A 86 1.76 8.39 -29.09
CA ALA A 86 2.49 9.64 -28.94
C ALA A 86 3.19 9.71 -27.58
N TYR A 87 2.50 9.33 -26.50
CA TYR A 87 3.08 9.19 -25.16
C TYR A 87 4.25 8.19 -25.15
N ALA A 88 4.05 7.00 -25.74
CA ALA A 88 5.09 5.96 -25.76
C ALA A 88 6.33 6.38 -26.55
N ARG A 89 6.16 7.05 -27.71
CA ARG A 89 7.27 7.58 -28.51
C ARG A 89 7.98 8.71 -27.81
N TYR A 90 7.24 9.65 -27.23
CA TYR A 90 7.81 10.75 -26.47
C TYR A 90 8.71 10.21 -25.36
N LEU A 91 8.26 9.22 -24.58
CA LEU A 91 9.06 8.64 -23.49
C LEU A 91 10.09 7.59 -23.91
N HIS A 92 10.29 7.30 -25.20
CA HIS A 92 11.15 6.19 -25.67
C HIS A 92 10.82 4.83 -25.02
N LEU A 93 9.52 4.57 -24.79
CA LEU A 93 9.08 3.31 -24.16
C LEU A 93 9.37 2.07 -25.02
N PRO A 94 9.28 2.10 -26.37
CA PRO A 94 9.64 0.93 -27.17
C PRO A 94 11.09 0.48 -26.93
N GLU A 95 12.03 1.43 -26.90
CA GLU A 95 13.44 1.20 -26.67
C GLU A 95 13.70 0.72 -25.24
N LEU A 96 13.13 1.40 -24.24
CA LEU A 96 13.24 0.99 -22.84
C LEU A 96 12.62 -0.39 -22.58
N SER A 97 11.46 -0.68 -23.20
CA SER A 97 10.78 -1.96 -23.08
C SER A 97 11.59 -3.09 -23.71
N HIS A 98 12.27 -2.82 -24.84
CA HIS A 98 13.20 -3.77 -25.43
C HIS A 98 14.30 -4.13 -24.43
N LEU A 99 14.97 -3.14 -23.83
CA LEU A 99 16.01 -3.37 -22.82
C LEU A 99 15.52 -4.17 -21.62
N GLN A 100 14.32 -3.87 -21.13
CA GLN A 100 13.73 -4.52 -19.95
C GLN A 100 13.30 -5.97 -20.21
N LYS A 101 12.97 -6.32 -21.46
CA LYS A 101 12.53 -7.66 -21.85
C LYS A 101 13.68 -8.60 -22.24
N LEU A 102 14.91 -8.08 -22.34
CA LEU A 102 16.08 -8.92 -22.56
C LEU A 102 16.27 -9.84 -21.36
N GLN A 103 16.08 -11.14 -21.57
CA GLN A 103 16.42 -12.16 -20.60
C GLN A 103 17.83 -12.64 -20.89
N LEU A 104 18.80 -12.08 -20.17
CA LEU A 104 20.22 -12.40 -20.36
C LEU A 104 20.66 -13.55 -19.45
N TRP A 105 19.97 -13.78 -18.32
CA TRP A 105 20.31 -14.83 -17.37
C TRP A 105 19.13 -15.77 -17.13
N THR A 106 19.13 -16.89 -17.85
CA THR A 106 18.07 -17.91 -17.76
C THR A 106 17.93 -18.57 -16.38
N GLY A 107 18.89 -18.38 -15.48
CA GLY A 107 18.86 -18.91 -14.11
C GLY A 107 18.50 -17.88 -13.04
N TRP A 108 18.19 -16.63 -13.41
CA TRP A 108 17.86 -15.56 -12.46
C TRP A 108 16.38 -15.18 -12.55
N ASP A 109 15.54 -15.82 -11.74
CA ASP A 109 14.08 -15.68 -11.80
C ASP A 109 13.60 -14.24 -11.56
N ASN A 110 14.31 -13.49 -10.71
CA ASN A 110 13.97 -12.11 -10.39
C ASN A 110 14.46 -11.09 -11.43
N GLU A 111 15.16 -11.51 -12.50
CA GLU A 111 15.69 -10.59 -13.53
C GLU A 111 14.60 -9.66 -14.07
N ALA A 112 13.41 -10.21 -14.37
CA ALA A 112 12.27 -9.46 -14.90
C ALA A 112 11.73 -8.38 -13.94
N LEU A 113 12.01 -8.49 -12.64
CA LEU A 113 11.65 -7.50 -11.62
C LEU A 113 12.80 -6.54 -11.32
N VAL A 114 14.01 -7.08 -11.15
CA VAL A 114 15.17 -6.31 -10.71
C VAL A 114 15.68 -5.41 -11.83
N ARG A 115 15.76 -5.91 -13.08
CA ARG A 115 16.27 -5.12 -14.22
C ARG A 115 15.51 -3.79 -14.42
N PRO A 116 14.16 -3.77 -14.58
CA PRO A 116 13.43 -2.51 -14.69
C PRO A 116 13.56 -1.62 -13.45
N ALA A 117 13.66 -2.19 -12.25
CA ALA A 117 13.92 -1.41 -11.03
C ALA A 117 15.31 -0.74 -11.06
N LEU A 118 16.35 -1.42 -11.55
CA LEU A 118 17.68 -0.83 -11.74
C LEU A 118 17.69 0.25 -12.82
N HIS A 119 16.96 0.07 -13.93
CA HIS A 119 16.82 1.12 -14.95
C HIS A 119 16.18 2.37 -14.35
N SER A 120 15.17 2.21 -13.49
CA SER A 120 14.54 3.32 -12.78
C SER A 120 15.52 4.07 -11.86
N LEU A 121 16.43 3.33 -11.22
CA LEU A 121 17.46 3.91 -10.37
C LEU A 121 18.43 4.80 -11.16
N GLU A 122 18.87 4.35 -12.35
CA GLU A 122 19.68 5.16 -13.27
C GLU A 122 18.94 6.39 -13.78
N MET A 123 17.63 6.29 -14.02
CA MET A 123 16.80 7.44 -14.38
C MET A 123 16.74 8.48 -13.25
N ILE A 124 16.72 8.06 -11.99
CA ILE A 124 16.83 8.99 -10.85
C ILE A 124 18.23 9.62 -10.78
N PHE A 125 19.31 8.84 -10.94
CA PHE A 125 20.66 9.41 -10.96
C PHE A 125 20.82 10.45 -12.06
N ARG A 126 20.17 10.22 -13.22
CA ARG A 126 20.07 11.19 -14.30
C ARG A 126 19.36 12.47 -13.86
N LEU A 127 18.22 12.38 -13.18
CA LEU A 127 17.53 13.57 -12.62
C LEU A 127 18.40 14.31 -11.61
N ILE A 128 19.06 13.61 -10.69
CA ILE A 128 19.96 14.25 -9.72
C ILE A 128 21.07 15.00 -10.44
N SER A 129 21.70 14.38 -11.44
CA SER A 129 22.69 15.04 -12.28
C SER A 129 22.12 16.30 -12.94
N SER A 130 20.94 16.21 -13.56
CA SER A 130 20.28 17.35 -14.23
C SER A 130 19.99 18.48 -13.23
N THR A 131 19.46 18.19 -12.03
CA THR A 131 19.19 19.19 -10.99
C THR A 131 20.47 19.88 -10.50
N LEU A 132 21.58 19.15 -10.32
CA LEU A 132 22.85 19.72 -9.86
C LEU A 132 23.47 20.71 -10.87
N PHE A 133 23.17 20.54 -12.15
CA PHE A 133 23.68 21.36 -13.25
C PHE A 133 22.65 22.31 -13.84
N ASP A 134 21.43 22.34 -13.31
CA ASP A 134 20.42 23.31 -13.71
C ASP A 134 20.96 24.72 -13.48
N THR A 135 20.94 25.55 -14.53
CA THR A 135 21.49 26.91 -14.52
C THR A 135 20.45 27.96 -14.10
N ARG A 136 19.18 27.59 -13.96
CA ARG A 136 18.11 28.51 -13.60
C ARG A 136 18.20 28.84 -12.11
N ASP A 137 18.02 30.12 -11.78
CA ASP A 137 18.19 30.63 -10.42
C ASP A 137 16.94 30.45 -9.54
N TYR A 138 15.76 30.36 -10.15
CA TYR A 138 14.48 30.20 -9.45
C TYR A 138 14.17 28.74 -9.05
N VAL A 139 14.95 27.77 -9.54
CA VAL A 139 14.74 26.35 -9.25
C VAL A 139 15.24 26.04 -7.83
N ASP A 140 14.34 25.50 -7.00
CA ASP A 140 14.70 25.00 -5.67
C ASP A 140 15.45 23.65 -5.76
N LYS A 141 16.75 23.73 -6.05
CA LYS A 141 17.63 22.57 -6.21
C LYS A 141 17.69 21.72 -4.94
N GLU A 142 17.63 22.34 -3.76
CA GLU A 142 17.71 21.62 -2.48
C GLU A 142 16.45 20.78 -2.25
N GLU A 143 15.25 21.32 -2.53
CA GLU A 143 14.02 20.55 -2.44
C GLU A 143 13.96 19.42 -3.48
N TRP A 144 14.37 19.68 -4.73
CA TRP A 144 14.50 18.64 -5.75
C TRP A 144 15.42 17.50 -5.28
N LEU A 145 16.63 17.84 -4.81
CA LEU A 145 17.60 16.85 -4.34
C LEU A 145 17.10 16.07 -3.12
N ARG A 146 16.39 16.72 -2.20
CA ARG A 146 15.79 16.07 -1.03
C ARG A 146 14.73 15.04 -1.43
N ARG A 147 13.84 15.38 -2.37
CA ARG A 147 12.83 14.42 -2.86
C ARG A 147 13.44 13.31 -3.69
N LEU A 148 14.42 13.60 -4.54
CA LEU A 148 15.14 12.59 -5.31
C LEU A 148 15.91 11.62 -4.41
N GLU A 149 16.56 12.10 -3.35
CA GLU A 149 17.20 11.26 -2.33
C GLU A 149 16.19 10.33 -1.64
N ALA A 150 15.03 10.84 -1.23
CA ALA A 150 13.97 10.04 -0.62
C ALA A 150 13.44 8.95 -1.59
N LEU A 151 13.35 9.26 -2.89
CA LEU A 151 13.00 8.29 -3.91
C LEU A 151 14.07 7.21 -4.08
N VAL A 152 15.36 7.57 -4.13
CA VAL A 152 16.44 6.56 -4.18
C VAL A 152 16.33 5.61 -2.99
N ASN A 153 16.15 6.13 -1.77
CA ASN A 153 16.01 5.29 -0.57
C ASN A 153 14.86 4.29 -0.72
N THR A 154 13.69 4.77 -1.16
CA THR A 154 12.50 3.92 -1.38
C THR A 154 12.73 2.89 -2.49
N GLN A 155 13.38 3.27 -3.59
CA GLN A 155 13.69 2.34 -4.68
C GLN A 155 14.65 1.24 -4.23
N VAL A 156 15.72 1.59 -3.51
CA VAL A 156 16.70 0.62 -3.03
C VAL A 156 16.09 -0.29 -1.96
N GLU A 157 15.23 0.23 -1.09
CA GLU A 157 14.43 -0.57 -0.16
C GLU A 157 13.58 -1.61 -0.92
N LEU A 158 12.90 -1.21 -2.00
CA LEU A 158 12.08 -2.13 -2.77
C LEU A 158 12.91 -3.17 -3.54
N ILE A 159 14.03 -2.74 -4.13
CA ILE A 159 14.99 -3.66 -4.77
C ILE A 159 15.48 -4.70 -3.76
N SER A 160 15.76 -4.28 -2.52
CA SER A 160 16.24 -5.20 -1.49
C SER A 160 15.17 -6.21 -1.07
N HIS A 161 13.90 -5.79 -0.96
CA HIS A 161 12.79 -6.69 -0.67
C HIS A 161 12.47 -7.66 -1.81
N ILE A 162 12.61 -7.24 -3.07
CA ILE A 162 12.48 -8.12 -4.24
C ILE A 162 13.59 -9.18 -4.24
N SER A 163 14.80 -8.77 -3.86
CA SER A 163 16.03 -9.57 -3.96
C SER A 163 16.37 -10.35 -2.69
N GLU A 164 15.51 -10.30 -1.66
CA GLU A 164 15.79 -10.94 -0.39
C GLU A 164 15.86 -12.47 -0.53
N GLY A 165 17.00 -13.07 -0.16
CA GLY A 165 17.25 -14.50 -0.34
C GLY A 165 17.60 -14.94 -1.77
N ASP A 166 17.80 -13.99 -2.69
CA ASP A 166 18.13 -14.29 -4.09
C ASP A 166 19.63 -14.56 -4.29
N HIS A 167 20.02 -15.82 -4.19
CA HIS A 167 21.39 -16.28 -4.43
C HIS A 167 21.71 -16.53 -5.91
N SER A 168 20.74 -16.39 -6.81
CA SER A 168 20.87 -16.70 -8.24
C SER A 168 21.36 -15.54 -9.09
N ALA A 169 21.39 -14.33 -8.51
CA ALA A 169 21.81 -13.13 -9.21
C ALA A 169 23.26 -13.22 -9.73
N PRO A 170 23.52 -12.70 -10.95
CA PRO A 170 24.87 -12.70 -11.52
C PRO A 170 25.78 -11.75 -10.75
N THR A 171 26.74 -12.34 -10.03
CA THR A 171 27.64 -11.62 -9.14
C THR A 171 29.10 -11.98 -9.39
N THR A 172 29.99 -11.02 -9.16
CA THR A 172 31.43 -11.25 -9.12
C THR A 172 31.89 -11.32 -7.67
N LYS A 173 32.61 -12.39 -7.30
CA LYS A 173 33.25 -12.47 -5.98
C LYS A 173 34.34 -11.41 -5.87
N GLN A 174 34.30 -10.63 -4.80
CA GLN A 174 35.37 -9.71 -4.48
C GLN A 174 36.63 -10.52 -4.17
N GLN A 175 37.69 -10.36 -4.96
CA GLN A 175 39.00 -10.90 -4.59
C GLN A 175 39.47 -10.12 -3.37
N ALA A 176 39.30 -10.70 -2.18
CA ALA A 176 40.10 -10.30 -1.04
C ALA A 176 41.55 -10.52 -1.47
N SER A 177 42.30 -9.43 -1.65
CA SER A 177 43.74 -9.53 -1.83
C SER A 177 44.27 -10.30 -0.63
N SER A 178 44.64 -11.56 -0.83
CA SER A 178 45.34 -12.38 0.14
C SER A 178 46.76 -11.83 0.29
N SER A 179 46.90 -10.68 0.93
CA SER A 179 48.14 -10.34 1.60
C SER A 179 48.11 -11.07 2.93
N SER A 180 48.72 -12.25 2.95
CA SER A 180 49.16 -12.90 4.17
C SER A 180 50.02 -11.91 4.96
N ALA A 181 49.42 -11.24 5.95
CA ALA A 181 50.14 -10.45 6.93
C ALA A 181 49.57 -10.80 8.31
N THR A 182 50.26 -11.73 8.95
CA THR A 182 50.23 -11.94 10.39
C THR A 182 50.44 -10.61 11.12
N SER A 183 49.40 -10.05 11.76
CA SER A 183 49.52 -9.38 13.06
C SER A 183 48.17 -8.86 13.55
N SER A 184 47.87 -9.23 14.78
CA SER A 184 46.75 -8.87 15.65
C SER A 184 46.40 -7.37 15.74
N GLY A 185 45.11 -7.03 15.60
CA GLY A 185 44.50 -5.78 16.06
C GLY A 185 43.18 -5.45 15.33
N PRO A 186 42.12 -4.92 16.00
CA PRO A 186 40.89 -4.50 15.33
C PRO A 186 41.17 -3.23 14.51
N GLY A 187 41.41 -3.42 13.21
CA GLY A 187 41.75 -2.36 12.26
C GLY A 187 40.53 -1.58 11.80
N TRP A 188 40.02 -0.68 12.65
CA TRP A 188 39.30 0.48 12.14
C TRP A 188 40.26 1.25 11.23
N GLN A 189 39.85 1.41 9.98
CA GLN A 189 40.65 1.96 8.89
C GLN A 189 41.38 3.25 9.30
N LYS A 190 42.70 3.28 9.10
CA LYS A 190 43.45 4.53 9.06
C LYS A 190 42.97 5.34 7.85
N PHE A 191 42.51 6.55 8.11
CA PHE A 191 42.31 7.60 7.09
C PHE A 191 43.57 7.69 6.22
N GLY A 192 43.44 7.39 4.92
CA GLY A 192 44.52 7.53 3.93
C GLY A 192 45.07 6.24 3.30
N SER A 193 44.61 5.05 3.70
CA SER A 193 45.00 3.80 3.01
C SER A 193 44.13 3.58 1.76
N ARG A 194 44.76 3.37 0.59
CA ARG A 194 44.07 3.04 -0.67
C ARG A 194 43.12 1.86 -0.43
N SER A 195 41.83 2.13 -0.61
CA SER A 195 40.75 1.15 -0.50
C SER A 195 41.08 -0.06 -1.37
N THR A 196 40.96 -1.26 -0.81
CA THR A 196 40.74 -2.50 -1.59
C THR A 196 39.80 -2.15 -2.73
N SER A 197 40.24 -2.28 -3.98
CA SER A 197 39.46 -1.83 -5.13
C SER A 197 38.14 -2.60 -5.18
N LEU A 198 37.09 -2.02 -4.58
CA LEU A 198 35.73 -2.42 -4.82
C LEU A 198 35.51 -2.22 -6.32
N ARG A 199 35.14 -3.29 -7.03
CA ARG A 199 34.68 -3.15 -8.41
C ARG A 199 33.37 -2.39 -8.36
N CYS A 200 33.44 -1.10 -8.69
CA CYS A 200 32.26 -0.27 -8.88
C CYS A 200 31.86 -0.32 -10.36
N SER A 201 30.57 -0.16 -10.63
CA SER A 201 30.05 0.14 -11.96
C SER A 201 30.85 1.30 -12.59
N GLN A 202 31.28 1.12 -13.83
CA GLN A 202 32.00 2.15 -14.59
C GLN A 202 31.05 3.02 -15.41
N GLU A 203 29.87 2.48 -15.73
CA GLU A 203 28.90 3.12 -16.61
C GLU A 203 27.82 3.90 -15.86
N SER A 204 27.47 3.47 -14.64
CA SER A 204 26.46 4.12 -13.81
C SER A 204 26.82 5.57 -13.51
N LEU A 205 25.79 6.42 -13.44
CA LEU A 205 25.97 7.83 -13.10
C LEU A 205 26.41 8.04 -11.65
N LEU A 206 25.96 7.22 -10.70
CA LEU A 206 26.23 7.45 -9.27
C LEU A 206 27.75 7.40 -8.93
N PRO A 207 28.51 6.36 -9.32
CA PRO A 207 29.97 6.35 -9.14
C PRO A 207 30.67 7.53 -9.83
N ARG A 208 30.18 7.94 -11.01
CA ARG A 208 30.77 9.06 -11.77
C ARG A 208 30.54 10.39 -11.05
N MET A 209 29.34 10.59 -10.52
CA MET A 209 28.97 11.75 -9.71
C MET A 209 29.82 11.89 -8.45
N ALA A 210 30.33 10.79 -7.89
CA ALA A 210 31.22 10.83 -6.71
C ALA A 210 32.48 11.68 -6.93
N THR A 211 32.93 11.84 -8.18
CA THR A 211 34.08 12.69 -8.54
C THR A 211 33.76 14.18 -8.56
N TRP A 212 32.47 14.55 -8.54
CA TRP A 212 32.02 15.94 -8.66
C TRP A 212 31.90 16.60 -7.30
N LYS A 213 32.60 17.73 -7.11
CA LYS A 213 32.57 18.48 -5.85
C LYS A 213 31.15 18.86 -5.41
N LYS A 214 30.26 19.22 -6.36
CA LYS A 214 28.86 19.59 -6.09
C LYS A 214 28.01 18.41 -5.61
N ALA A 215 28.37 17.18 -5.97
CA ALA A 215 27.56 15.99 -5.68
C ALA A 215 28.03 15.22 -4.43
N GLN A 216 29.18 15.57 -3.84
CA GLN A 216 29.79 14.80 -2.75
C GLN A 216 28.84 14.50 -1.58
N SER A 217 28.07 15.50 -1.16
CA SER A 217 27.15 15.40 -0.03
C SER A 217 26.03 14.39 -0.30
N ILE A 218 25.34 14.51 -1.43
CA ILE A 218 24.24 13.60 -1.80
C ILE A 218 24.76 12.20 -2.12
N VAL A 219 25.83 12.06 -2.91
CA VAL A 219 26.41 10.75 -3.27
C VAL A 219 26.83 9.96 -2.03
N THR A 220 27.43 10.62 -1.04
CA THR A 220 27.81 9.96 0.21
C THR A 220 26.59 9.40 0.95
N ARG A 221 25.50 10.16 1.03
CA ARG A 221 24.25 9.69 1.64
C ARG A 221 23.64 8.53 0.86
N LEU A 222 23.64 8.59 -0.46
CA LEU A 222 23.14 7.51 -1.31
C LEU A 222 23.95 6.21 -1.15
N HIS A 223 25.29 6.30 -1.07
CA HIS A 223 26.13 5.13 -0.80
C HIS A 223 25.79 4.46 0.54
N PHE A 224 25.56 5.24 1.60
CA PHE A 224 25.17 4.68 2.91
C PHE A 224 23.73 4.15 2.92
N ALA A 225 22.82 4.78 2.18
CA ALA A 225 21.47 4.24 2.01
C ALA A 225 21.49 2.89 1.29
N ILE A 226 22.31 2.76 0.23
CA ILE A 226 22.50 1.49 -0.46
C ILE A 226 23.06 0.43 0.47
N GLU A 227 24.12 0.74 1.22
CA GLU A 227 24.68 -0.18 2.21
C GLU A 227 23.60 -0.67 3.20
N GLY A 228 22.86 0.27 3.78
CA GLY A 228 21.84 -0.02 4.80
C GLY A 228 20.69 -0.88 4.30
N HIS A 229 20.10 -0.53 3.15
CA HIS A 229 18.96 -1.28 2.61
C HIS A 229 19.37 -2.65 2.04
N MET A 230 20.59 -2.78 1.52
CA MET A 230 21.09 -4.03 0.94
C MET A 230 21.62 -5.01 2.01
N LEU A 231 21.56 -4.69 3.31
CA LEU A 231 22.05 -5.55 4.40
C LEU A 231 21.46 -6.96 4.43
N ARG A 232 20.19 -7.15 4.02
CA ARG A 232 19.53 -8.47 4.01
C ARG A 232 19.69 -9.23 2.69
N VAL A 233 20.16 -8.56 1.64
CA VAL A 233 20.36 -9.14 0.32
C VAL A 233 21.69 -9.90 0.30
N PRO A 234 21.79 -11.08 -0.33
CA PRO A 234 23.03 -11.86 -0.37
C PRO A 234 24.15 -11.25 -1.23
N TRP A 235 23.87 -10.17 -1.94
CA TRP A 235 24.78 -9.42 -2.79
C TRP A 235 24.57 -7.92 -2.62
N THR A 236 25.51 -7.11 -3.12
CA THR A 236 25.43 -5.63 -3.12
C THR A 236 25.40 -5.07 -4.54
N LEU A 237 24.93 -3.83 -4.73
CA LEU A 237 24.71 -3.24 -6.06
C LEU A 237 26.00 -2.93 -6.83
N GLY A 238 27.10 -2.63 -6.15
CA GLY A 238 28.37 -2.26 -6.79
C GLY A 238 28.39 -0.83 -7.32
N LEU A 239 27.69 0.10 -6.67
CA LEU A 239 27.56 1.49 -7.10
C LEU A 239 28.46 2.46 -6.33
N GLY A 240 29.42 1.95 -5.56
CA GLY A 240 30.34 2.76 -4.76
C GLY A 240 30.03 2.75 -3.26
N GLU A 241 29.01 2.01 -2.84
CA GLU A 241 28.76 1.73 -1.43
C GLU A 241 29.95 1.04 -0.75
N PRO A 242 30.14 1.21 0.57
CA PRO A 242 31.31 0.68 1.27
C PRO A 242 31.44 -0.85 1.25
N ASN A 243 30.33 -1.59 1.16
CA ASN A 243 30.24 -3.04 1.27
C ASN A 243 30.94 -3.59 2.52
N LEU A 244 30.51 -3.14 3.70
CA LEU A 244 31.18 -3.46 4.98
C LEU A 244 31.14 -4.97 5.29
N SER A 245 30.18 -5.66 4.72
CA SER A 245 29.98 -7.11 4.87
C SER A 245 30.76 -7.95 3.86
N GLY A 246 31.46 -7.34 2.89
CA GLY A 246 32.25 -8.04 1.88
C GLY A 246 31.42 -8.95 0.98
N LYS A 247 30.16 -8.58 0.73
CA LYS A 247 29.24 -9.34 -0.12
C LYS A 247 29.72 -9.41 -1.56
N PRO A 248 29.34 -10.45 -2.31
CA PRO A 248 29.55 -10.46 -3.75
C PRO A 248 28.84 -9.27 -4.41
N VAL A 249 29.48 -8.71 -5.44
CA VAL A 249 29.02 -7.50 -6.12
C VAL A 249 28.24 -7.90 -7.38
N LEU A 250 27.03 -7.35 -7.53
CA LEU A 250 26.19 -7.55 -8.72
C LEU A 250 26.93 -7.08 -9.98
N GLU A 251 26.79 -7.81 -11.10
CA GLU A 251 27.33 -7.38 -12.39
C GLU A 251 26.50 -6.22 -13.01
N TYR A 252 26.43 -5.09 -12.29
CA TYR A 252 25.52 -3.98 -12.53
C TYR A 252 25.53 -3.48 -13.98
N ASP A 253 26.72 -3.25 -14.57
CA ASP A 253 26.85 -2.72 -15.94
C ASP A 253 26.27 -3.66 -16.99
N LYS A 254 26.41 -4.97 -16.81
CA LYS A 254 25.84 -5.95 -17.74
C LYS A 254 24.32 -6.06 -17.62
N ILE A 255 23.80 -5.89 -16.40
CA ILE A 255 22.38 -6.05 -16.11
C ILE A 255 21.62 -4.77 -16.45
N CYS A 256 22.05 -3.65 -15.88
CA CYS A 256 21.36 -2.37 -16.00
C CYS A 256 21.65 -1.69 -17.35
N THR A 257 22.80 -1.99 -17.97
CA THR A 257 23.27 -1.31 -19.20
C THR A 257 23.13 0.22 -19.08
N PRO A 258 23.75 0.87 -18.09
CA PRO A 258 23.42 2.26 -17.72
C PRO A 258 23.56 3.26 -18.88
N LEU A 259 24.51 3.05 -19.79
CA LEU A 259 24.68 3.90 -20.96
C LEU A 259 23.50 3.79 -21.94
N GLU A 260 22.93 2.60 -22.11
CA GLU A 260 21.76 2.38 -22.97
C GLU A 260 20.51 3.00 -22.35
N VAL A 261 20.33 2.86 -21.03
CA VAL A 261 19.26 3.56 -20.29
C VAL A 261 19.42 5.07 -20.40
N TYR A 262 20.64 5.59 -20.27
CA TYR A 262 20.94 7.02 -20.39
C TYR A 262 20.74 7.57 -21.81
N ALA A 263 20.92 6.74 -22.85
CA ALA A 263 20.70 7.12 -24.24
C ALA A 263 19.21 7.43 -24.52
N ASN A 264 18.30 6.81 -23.79
CA ASN A 264 16.85 7.03 -23.87
C ASN A 264 16.38 8.28 -23.09
N ARG A 265 17.19 9.34 -23.06
CA ARG A 265 16.82 10.62 -22.44
C ARG A 265 16.18 11.55 -23.46
N GLN A 266 15.32 12.46 -23.01
CA GLN A 266 14.92 13.58 -23.88
C GLN A 266 16.13 14.38 -24.32
N SER A 267 16.19 14.63 -25.63
CA SER A 267 17.29 15.31 -26.30
C SER A 267 17.07 16.82 -26.45
N SER A 268 15.87 17.33 -26.13
CA SER A 268 15.60 18.77 -26.26
C SER A 268 16.48 19.56 -25.30
N ALA A 269 17.46 20.25 -25.87
CA ALA A 269 18.37 21.12 -25.12
C ALA A 269 17.71 22.45 -24.73
N GLU A 270 16.51 22.73 -25.24
CA GLU A 270 15.82 24.01 -25.08
C GLU A 270 15.09 24.10 -23.73
N TYR A 271 14.62 22.97 -23.17
CA TYR A 271 13.79 22.95 -21.97
C TYR A 271 14.22 21.84 -21.00
N SER A 272 14.89 22.21 -19.91
CA SER A 272 15.28 21.29 -18.83
C SER A 272 14.08 20.64 -18.12
N GLU A 273 12.94 21.32 -18.12
CA GLU A 273 11.67 20.86 -17.58
C GLU A 273 11.09 19.68 -18.38
N ASP A 274 11.31 19.64 -19.70
CA ASP A 274 10.90 18.54 -20.58
C ASP A 274 11.58 17.24 -20.17
N HIS A 275 12.90 17.34 -19.93
CA HIS A 275 13.69 16.23 -19.42
C HIS A 275 13.20 15.73 -18.04
N ALA A 276 12.82 16.65 -17.15
CA ALA A 276 12.31 16.29 -15.82
C ALA A 276 10.97 15.53 -15.92
N LEU A 277 10.02 16.07 -16.69
CA LEU A 277 8.70 15.48 -16.91
C LEU A 277 8.81 14.08 -17.54
N ALA A 278 9.58 13.96 -18.62
CA ALA A 278 9.76 12.70 -19.31
C ALA A 278 10.45 11.66 -18.41
N THR A 279 11.50 12.05 -17.68
CA THR A 279 12.20 11.11 -16.80
C THR A 279 11.32 10.64 -15.64
N ALA A 280 10.51 11.52 -15.05
CA ALA A 280 9.55 11.12 -14.01
C ALA A 280 8.55 10.07 -14.54
N HIS A 281 8.05 10.23 -15.77
CA HIS A 281 7.16 9.24 -16.37
C HIS A 281 7.90 7.95 -16.77
N GLN A 282 9.16 8.02 -17.23
CA GLN A 282 9.95 6.80 -17.47
C GLN A 282 10.20 6.00 -16.18
N ILE A 283 10.44 6.68 -15.05
CA ILE A 283 10.56 6.05 -13.72
C ILE A 283 9.24 5.35 -13.37
N LEU A 284 8.10 6.03 -13.54
CA LEU A 284 6.76 5.46 -13.35
C LEU A 284 6.57 4.20 -14.21
N GLU A 285 6.85 4.26 -15.51
CA GLU A 285 6.69 3.13 -16.43
C GLU A 285 7.59 1.95 -16.06
N ALA A 286 8.83 2.19 -15.66
CA ALA A 286 9.73 1.14 -15.20
C ALA A 286 9.17 0.41 -13.97
N TRP A 287 8.60 1.13 -13.01
CA TRP A 287 7.96 0.52 -11.84
C TRP A 287 6.61 -0.12 -12.14
N LEU A 288 5.88 0.34 -13.16
CA LEU A 288 4.68 -0.34 -13.65
C LEU A 288 5.04 -1.69 -14.30
N VAL A 289 6.19 -1.82 -14.97
CA VAL A 289 6.69 -3.12 -15.44
C VAL A 289 7.00 -4.05 -14.26
N VAL A 290 7.64 -3.54 -13.20
CA VAL A 290 7.85 -4.31 -11.95
C VAL A 290 6.52 -4.74 -11.34
N ALA A 291 5.55 -3.83 -11.26
CA ALA A 291 4.22 -4.12 -10.73
C ALA A 291 3.51 -5.21 -11.53
N GLN A 292 3.60 -5.18 -12.86
CA GLN A 292 3.05 -6.25 -13.71
C GLN A 292 3.68 -7.61 -13.41
N GLY A 293 5.00 -7.65 -13.24
CA GLY A 293 5.71 -8.88 -12.85
C GLY A 293 5.30 -9.37 -11.46
N LEU A 294 5.16 -8.45 -10.49
CA LEU A 294 4.70 -8.78 -9.14
C LEU A 294 3.29 -9.37 -9.13
N VAL A 295 2.35 -8.82 -9.92
CA VAL A 295 1.01 -9.40 -10.06
C VAL A 295 1.10 -10.85 -10.55
N LYS A 296 1.88 -11.13 -11.60
CA LYS A 296 2.09 -12.53 -12.07
C LYS A 296 2.65 -13.43 -10.97
N CYS A 297 3.66 -12.97 -10.24
CA CYS A 297 4.20 -13.73 -9.11
C CYS A 297 3.16 -13.99 -8.01
N ILE A 298 2.26 -13.03 -7.73
CA ILE A 298 1.16 -13.20 -6.77
C ILE A 298 0.22 -14.31 -7.27
N GLU A 299 -0.18 -14.27 -8.53
CA GLU A 299 -1.07 -15.28 -9.13
C GLU A 299 -0.47 -16.69 -9.08
N GLU A 300 0.82 -16.82 -9.40
CA GLU A 300 1.56 -18.08 -9.32
C GLU A 300 1.61 -18.63 -7.88
N ARG A 301 1.89 -17.76 -6.90
CA ARG A 301 1.97 -18.17 -5.48
C ARG A 301 0.62 -18.58 -4.91
N ILE A 302 -0.45 -17.86 -5.27
CA ILE A 302 -1.81 -18.25 -4.88
C ILE A 302 -2.18 -19.60 -5.51
N SER A 303 -1.85 -19.80 -6.78
CA SER A 303 -2.10 -21.06 -7.48
C SER A 303 -1.32 -22.23 -6.86
N ALA A 304 -0.14 -21.97 -6.30
CA ALA A 304 0.65 -22.93 -5.53
C ALA A 304 0.17 -23.14 -4.09
N GLY A 305 -0.85 -22.40 -3.62
CA GLY A 305 -1.37 -22.48 -2.25
C GLY A 305 -0.50 -21.76 -1.20
N ASP A 306 0.46 -20.94 -1.63
CA ASP A 306 1.39 -20.21 -0.75
C ASP A 306 0.89 -18.79 -0.48
N SER A 307 -0.12 -18.70 0.39
CA SER A 307 -0.76 -17.42 0.76
C SER A 307 0.20 -16.45 1.44
N GLU A 308 1.19 -16.95 2.20
CA GLU A 308 2.15 -16.11 2.92
C GLU A 308 3.13 -15.42 1.95
N ALA A 309 3.72 -16.17 1.02
CA ALA A 309 4.58 -15.57 0.00
C ALA A 309 3.81 -14.64 -0.93
N ALA A 310 2.57 -14.98 -1.28
CA ALA A 310 1.68 -14.10 -2.05
C ALA A 310 1.42 -12.78 -1.29
N ALA A 311 1.13 -12.83 0.02
CA ALA A 311 0.92 -11.65 0.84
C ALA A 311 2.17 -10.76 0.90
N LYS A 312 3.37 -11.35 1.01
CA LYS A 312 4.64 -10.60 0.94
C LYS A 312 4.80 -9.89 -0.41
N LYS A 313 4.46 -10.54 -1.53
CA LYS A 313 4.51 -9.92 -2.86
C LYS A 313 3.45 -8.82 -3.02
N CYS A 314 2.25 -8.98 -2.46
CA CYS A 314 1.23 -7.93 -2.39
C CYS A 314 1.72 -6.70 -1.61
N TRP A 315 2.43 -6.90 -0.50
CA TRP A 315 3.03 -5.80 0.25
C TRP A 315 4.06 -5.02 -0.58
N ILE A 316 4.91 -5.73 -1.35
CA ILE A 316 5.84 -5.05 -2.29
C ILE A 316 5.04 -4.28 -3.36
N LEU A 317 4.00 -4.89 -3.94
CA LEU A 317 3.16 -4.25 -4.95
C LEU A 317 2.47 -2.98 -4.43
N GLU A 318 1.96 -2.99 -3.19
CA GLU A 318 1.42 -1.81 -2.51
C GLU A 318 2.49 -0.70 -2.42
N ARG A 319 3.71 -1.05 -2.00
CA ARG A 319 4.82 -0.10 -1.89
C ARG A 319 5.26 0.45 -3.25
N VAL A 320 5.21 -0.36 -4.31
CA VAL A 320 5.45 0.10 -5.68
C VAL A 320 4.42 1.17 -6.09
N TRP A 321 3.13 0.97 -5.81
CA TRP A 321 2.12 2.00 -6.06
C TRP A 321 2.36 3.30 -5.28
N LYS A 322 2.80 3.20 -4.01
CA LYS A 322 3.18 4.38 -3.22
C LYS A 322 4.40 5.10 -3.80
N LEU A 323 5.39 4.35 -4.29
CA LEU A 323 6.53 4.92 -4.99
C LEU A 323 6.13 5.62 -6.30
N CYS A 324 5.20 5.06 -7.07
CA CYS A 324 4.63 5.70 -8.25
C CYS A 324 3.98 7.05 -7.90
N THR A 325 3.25 7.12 -6.78
CA THR A 325 2.69 8.38 -6.26
C THR A 325 3.80 9.39 -5.96
N SER A 326 4.80 8.99 -5.15
CA SER A 326 5.91 9.88 -4.79
C SER A 326 6.74 10.33 -6.00
N THR A 327 6.83 9.51 -7.05
CA THR A 327 7.51 9.85 -8.30
C THR A 327 6.78 10.98 -9.02
N MET A 328 5.44 10.90 -9.12
CA MET A 328 4.65 11.97 -9.74
C MET A 328 4.64 13.24 -8.90
N ASP A 329 4.72 13.12 -7.58
CA ASP A 329 4.82 14.27 -6.66
C ASP A 329 6.11 15.09 -6.82
N LEU A 330 7.14 14.57 -7.52
CA LEU A 330 8.28 15.38 -7.95
C LEU A 330 7.85 16.58 -8.79
N LEU A 331 6.84 16.41 -9.63
CA LEU A 331 6.37 17.44 -10.55
C LEU A 331 5.71 18.63 -9.81
N GLN A 332 5.40 18.49 -8.52
CA GLN A 332 4.95 19.61 -7.69
C GLN A 332 6.07 20.62 -7.40
N VAL A 333 7.34 20.23 -7.55
CA VAL A 333 8.51 21.13 -7.36
C VAL A 333 8.85 21.87 -8.65
N MET A 334 8.25 21.47 -9.78
CA MET A 334 8.44 22.17 -11.04
C MET A 334 7.71 23.52 -11.00
N ASP A 335 8.34 24.55 -11.56
CA ASP A 335 7.72 25.86 -11.64
C ASP A 335 6.44 25.80 -12.50
N PRO A 336 5.33 26.42 -12.09
CA PRO A 336 4.09 26.41 -12.87
C PRO A 336 4.25 26.98 -14.28
N ASP A 337 5.11 27.99 -14.49
CA ASP A 337 5.34 28.58 -15.81
C ASP A 337 6.05 27.56 -16.73
N ASP A 338 7.07 26.87 -16.21
CA ASP A 338 7.75 25.78 -16.92
C ASP A 338 6.76 24.66 -17.31
N PHE A 339 5.89 24.24 -16.38
CA PHE A 339 4.87 23.22 -16.69
C PHE A 339 3.90 23.70 -17.77
N MET A 340 3.44 24.95 -17.71
CA MET A 340 2.47 25.47 -18.67
C MET A 340 3.04 25.61 -20.08
N ARG A 341 4.36 25.88 -20.22
CA ARG A 341 5.05 25.79 -21.52
C ARG A 341 5.04 24.35 -22.06
N LEU A 342 5.43 23.38 -21.23
CA LEU A 342 5.40 21.96 -21.62
C LEU A 342 4.00 21.50 -22.01
N LYS A 343 2.97 21.92 -21.27
CA LYS A 343 1.57 21.60 -21.60
C LYS A 343 1.20 22.06 -23.01
N GLN A 344 1.66 23.23 -23.45
CA GLN A 344 1.41 23.74 -24.80
C GLN A 344 2.11 22.90 -25.87
N GLU A 345 3.32 22.43 -25.59
CA GLU A 345 4.11 21.59 -26.49
C GLU A 345 3.57 20.15 -26.59
N LEU A 346 3.16 19.58 -25.46
CA LEU A 346 2.65 18.21 -25.35
C LEU A 346 1.15 18.09 -25.67
N ALA A 347 0.47 19.22 -25.83
CA ALA A 347 -0.91 19.25 -26.26
C ALA A 347 -1.03 18.71 -27.69
N THR A 348 -1.54 17.47 -27.80
CA THR A 348 -2.13 17.01 -29.05
C THR A 348 -3.32 17.92 -29.34
N GLN A 349 -3.21 18.71 -30.40
CA GLN A 349 -4.29 19.57 -30.86
C GLN A 349 -5.41 18.67 -31.40
N THR A 350 -6.38 18.31 -30.56
CA THR A 350 -7.55 17.57 -31.02
C THR A 350 -8.50 18.56 -31.67
N LYS A 351 -8.74 18.41 -32.97
CA LYS A 351 -9.80 19.16 -33.67
C LYS A 351 -11.14 18.50 -33.34
N VAL A 352 -11.99 19.20 -32.58
CA VAL A 352 -13.39 18.81 -32.39
C VAL A 352 -14.25 19.86 -33.10
N GLY A 353 -14.74 19.51 -34.29
CA GLY A 353 -15.42 20.45 -35.19
C GLY A 353 -14.50 21.59 -35.68
N SER A 354 -14.97 22.84 -35.65
CA SER A 354 -14.20 24.03 -36.07
C SER A 354 -13.33 24.65 -34.95
N LYS A 355 -13.22 24.02 -33.78
CA LYS A 355 -12.38 24.51 -32.67
C LYS A 355 -11.34 23.46 -32.28
N MET A 356 -10.11 23.93 -32.08
CA MET A 356 -9.07 23.15 -31.42
C MET A 356 -9.39 23.07 -29.93
N VAL A 357 -9.45 21.85 -29.40
CA VAL A 357 -9.53 21.60 -27.97
C VAL A 357 -8.20 20.99 -27.54
N THR A 358 -7.51 21.72 -26.67
CA THR A 358 -6.32 21.23 -25.99
C THR A 358 -6.78 20.20 -24.95
N SER A 359 -6.65 18.91 -25.25
CA SER A 359 -6.92 17.86 -24.24
C SER A 359 -5.79 17.85 -23.22
N GLY A 360 -5.89 18.73 -22.23
CA GLY A 360 -5.00 18.81 -21.05
C GLY A 360 -5.28 17.73 -20.01
N ALA A 361 -5.94 16.65 -20.41
CA ALA A 361 -6.37 15.56 -19.54
C ALA A 361 -5.16 14.71 -19.09
N ALA A 362 -5.01 14.56 -17.77
CA ALA A 362 -4.21 13.58 -17.04
C ALA A 362 -3.20 12.76 -17.88
N TYR A 363 -2.00 13.32 -18.13
CA TYR A 363 -1.01 12.78 -19.06
C TYR A 363 -0.65 11.30 -18.78
N CYS A 364 -0.58 10.90 -17.51
CA CYS A 364 -0.28 9.53 -17.11
C CYS A 364 -1.35 8.51 -17.57
N LEU A 365 -2.60 8.94 -17.82
CA LEU A 365 -3.66 8.06 -18.33
C LEU A 365 -3.40 7.58 -19.75
N ARG A 366 -2.45 8.19 -20.48
CA ARG A 366 -1.99 7.72 -21.80
C ARG A 366 -1.14 6.45 -21.68
N SER A 367 -0.62 6.12 -20.49
CA SER A 367 0.09 4.88 -20.22
C SER A 367 -0.79 3.64 -20.41
N SER A 368 -0.44 2.80 -21.38
CA SER A 368 -1.08 1.49 -21.57
C SER A 368 -0.72 0.51 -20.45
N MET A 369 0.51 0.59 -19.93
CA MET A 369 0.98 -0.26 -18.84
C MET A 369 0.21 0.04 -17.55
N MET A 370 -0.01 1.32 -17.22
CA MET A 370 -0.79 1.71 -16.04
C MET A 370 -2.18 1.07 -16.06
N ARG A 371 -2.92 1.21 -17.17
CA ARG A 371 -4.25 0.60 -17.33
C ARG A 371 -4.20 -0.92 -17.18
N THR A 372 -3.20 -1.55 -17.79
CA THR A 372 -3.00 -3.00 -17.71
C THR A 372 -2.75 -3.46 -16.27
N VAL A 373 -1.89 -2.79 -15.53
CA VAL A 373 -1.55 -3.15 -14.14
C VAL A 373 -2.70 -2.84 -13.19
N THR A 374 -3.36 -1.68 -13.33
CA THR A 374 -4.55 -1.35 -12.54
C THR A 374 -5.65 -2.41 -12.73
N LYS A 375 -5.92 -2.81 -13.98
CA LYS A 375 -6.85 -3.89 -14.28
C LYS A 375 -6.42 -5.22 -13.68
N ALA A 376 -5.15 -5.60 -13.82
CA ALA A 376 -4.63 -6.84 -13.25
C ALA A 376 -4.75 -6.87 -11.71
N CYS A 377 -4.55 -5.74 -11.04
CA CYS A 377 -4.75 -5.62 -9.59
C CYS A 377 -6.23 -5.79 -9.20
N LYS A 378 -7.17 -5.21 -9.98
CA LYS A 378 -8.61 -5.41 -9.78
C LYS A 378 -9.01 -6.88 -9.95
N GLU A 379 -8.42 -7.55 -10.93
CA GLU A 379 -8.71 -8.96 -11.24
C GLU A 379 -8.15 -9.96 -10.22
N LEU A 380 -7.31 -9.52 -9.25
CA LEU A 380 -6.96 -10.34 -8.09
C LEU A 380 -8.19 -10.83 -7.32
N ARG A 381 -9.35 -10.16 -7.45
CA ARG A 381 -10.62 -10.58 -6.85
C ARG A 381 -11.04 -11.99 -7.25
N ARG A 382 -10.63 -12.47 -8.44
CA ARG A 382 -10.91 -13.84 -8.92
C ARG A 382 -10.36 -14.93 -8.02
N PHE A 383 -9.32 -14.62 -7.24
CA PHE A 383 -8.71 -15.54 -6.31
C PHE A 383 -9.35 -15.54 -4.92
N VAL A 384 -10.21 -14.57 -4.58
CA VAL A 384 -10.84 -14.49 -3.24
C VAL A 384 -11.60 -15.78 -2.89
N PRO A 385 -12.46 -16.35 -3.77
CA PRO A 385 -13.13 -17.62 -3.47
C PRO A 385 -12.15 -18.78 -3.23
N GLN A 386 -11.09 -18.86 -4.05
CA GLN A 386 -10.05 -19.88 -3.91
C GLN A 386 -9.28 -19.76 -2.58
N ILE A 387 -8.89 -18.54 -2.19
CA ILE A 387 -8.15 -18.26 -0.95
C ILE A 387 -8.97 -18.66 0.29
N VAL A 388 -10.27 -18.38 0.24
CA VAL A 388 -11.21 -18.72 1.33
C VAL A 388 -11.60 -20.19 1.31
N GLY A 389 -11.46 -20.88 0.17
CA GLY A 389 -11.79 -22.30 0.00
C GLY A 389 -13.27 -22.56 -0.31
N VAL A 390 -13.95 -21.61 -0.96
CA VAL A 390 -15.38 -21.70 -1.29
C VAL A 390 -15.61 -21.47 -2.78
N GLU A 391 -16.48 -22.27 -3.39
CA GLU A 391 -16.95 -22.04 -4.76
C GLU A 391 -18.05 -20.96 -4.75
N ALA A 392 -17.70 -19.74 -5.11
CA ALA A 392 -18.60 -18.59 -5.15
C ALA A 392 -18.20 -17.60 -6.26
N ASP A 393 -19.10 -16.69 -6.63
CA ASP A 393 -18.83 -15.63 -7.61
C ASP A 393 -17.76 -14.65 -7.08
N PRO A 394 -16.65 -14.44 -7.81
CA PRO A 394 -15.64 -13.43 -7.47
C PRO A 394 -16.15 -11.99 -7.36
N LYS A 395 -17.28 -11.66 -7.99
CA LYS A 395 -17.93 -10.34 -7.87
C LYS A 395 -18.57 -10.13 -6.50
N GLY A 396 -18.62 -11.17 -5.67
CA GLY A 396 -19.09 -11.13 -4.30
C GLY A 396 -20.48 -11.75 -4.12
N GLY A 397 -21.00 -11.60 -2.92
CA GLY A 397 -22.32 -12.11 -2.52
C GLY A 397 -22.33 -12.64 -1.08
N PRO A 398 -23.52 -12.95 -0.53
CA PRO A 398 -23.68 -13.34 0.87
C PRO A 398 -22.84 -14.56 1.25
N ARG A 399 -22.82 -15.60 0.41
CA ARG A 399 -22.05 -16.83 0.67
C ARG A 399 -20.55 -16.59 0.76
N LEU A 400 -19.98 -15.79 -0.15
CA LEU A 400 -18.55 -15.48 -0.11
C LEU A 400 -18.22 -14.58 1.08
N GLN A 401 -19.13 -13.65 1.42
CA GLN A 401 -18.99 -12.78 2.58
C GLN A 401 -19.00 -13.57 3.89
N GLU A 402 -19.96 -14.49 4.08
CA GLU A 402 -20.04 -15.38 5.25
C GLU A 402 -18.76 -16.21 5.40
N ALA A 403 -18.25 -16.78 4.31
CA ALA A 403 -17.02 -17.55 4.34
C ALA A 403 -15.77 -16.72 4.73
N VAL A 404 -15.71 -15.46 4.28
CA VAL A 404 -14.67 -14.53 4.71
C VAL A 404 -14.82 -14.18 6.19
N MET A 405 -16.05 -14.03 6.69
CA MET A 405 -16.33 -13.77 8.11
C MET A 405 -15.91 -14.97 8.99
N GLU A 406 -16.20 -16.19 8.56
CA GLU A 406 -15.73 -17.43 9.20
C GLU A 406 -14.20 -17.48 9.24
N LEU A 407 -13.54 -17.17 8.10
CA LEU A 407 -12.09 -17.10 8.01
C LEU A 407 -11.50 -16.08 8.99
N PHE A 408 -12.06 -14.87 9.08
CA PHE A 408 -11.59 -13.86 10.04
C PHE A 408 -11.88 -14.25 11.50
N ASN A 409 -12.98 -14.97 11.76
CA ASN A 409 -13.31 -15.46 13.10
C ASN A 409 -12.36 -16.57 13.59
N SER A 410 -11.72 -17.31 12.66
CA SER A 410 -10.78 -18.38 13.02
C SER A 410 -9.60 -17.91 13.90
N HIS A 411 -9.23 -16.62 13.83
CA HIS A 411 -8.23 -16.02 14.74
C HIS A 411 -8.70 -15.83 16.18
N GLY A 412 -10.01 -15.63 16.40
CA GLY A 412 -10.61 -15.44 17.72
C GLY A 412 -10.64 -16.73 18.57
N GLN A 413 -10.47 -17.90 17.95
CA GLN A 413 -10.42 -19.19 18.65
C GLN A 413 -9.06 -19.52 19.28
N ARG A 414 -8.07 -18.61 19.18
CA ARG A 414 -6.74 -18.71 19.81
C ARG A 414 -6.77 -19.01 21.31
N THR A 415 -7.84 -18.71 22.02
CA THR A 415 -7.91 -18.86 23.49
C THR A 415 -8.27 -20.27 23.97
N ARG A 416 -8.42 -21.28 23.09
CA ARG A 416 -8.90 -22.63 23.46
C ARG A 416 -8.03 -23.83 23.03
N GLY A 417 -6.72 -23.63 22.84
CA GLY A 417 -5.74 -24.69 23.13
C GLY A 417 -5.60 -25.86 22.15
N ARG A 418 -5.76 -25.66 20.84
CA ARG A 418 -5.40 -26.70 19.85
C ARG A 418 -4.70 -26.10 18.64
N MET A 419 -3.38 -26.20 18.62
CA MET A 419 -2.53 -25.72 17.53
C MET A 419 -2.49 -26.81 16.44
N ASP A 420 -3.19 -26.61 15.32
CA ASP A 420 -3.27 -27.58 14.22
C ASP A 420 -2.75 -26.97 12.91
N GLN A 421 -2.27 -27.79 11.94
CA GLN A 421 -1.66 -27.34 10.68
C GLN A 421 -2.57 -26.43 9.82
N SER A 422 -3.90 -26.55 10.00
CA SER A 422 -4.90 -25.64 9.44
C SER A 422 -4.68 -24.16 9.82
N HIS A 423 -4.02 -23.86 10.94
CA HIS A 423 -3.83 -22.49 11.43
C HIS A 423 -2.86 -21.64 10.60
N SER A 424 -1.79 -22.24 10.06
CA SER A 424 -0.84 -21.51 9.21
C SER A 424 -1.52 -21.06 7.91
N TYR A 425 -2.34 -21.94 7.32
CA TYR A 425 -3.16 -21.63 6.14
C TYR A 425 -4.12 -20.46 6.39
N HIS A 426 -4.89 -20.48 7.47
CA HIS A 426 -5.84 -19.41 7.77
C HIS A 426 -5.15 -18.06 8.05
N THR A 427 -4.01 -18.08 8.76
CA THR A 427 -3.24 -16.85 9.04
C THR A 427 -2.70 -16.23 7.73
N GLY A 428 -2.11 -17.04 6.85
CA GLY A 428 -1.62 -16.60 5.55
C GLY A 428 -2.74 -16.05 4.66
N SER A 429 -3.88 -16.73 4.60
CA SER A 429 -5.04 -16.29 3.82
C SER A 429 -5.63 -14.97 4.31
N ILE A 430 -5.70 -14.74 5.63
CA ILE A 430 -6.14 -13.46 6.21
C ILE A 430 -5.20 -12.33 5.78
N HIS A 431 -3.89 -12.52 5.95
CA HIS A 431 -2.90 -11.51 5.56
C HIS A 431 -2.93 -11.21 4.06
N LEU A 432 -3.14 -12.23 3.22
CA LEU A 432 -3.29 -12.07 1.78
C LEU A 432 -4.53 -11.22 1.42
N LEU A 433 -5.69 -11.50 2.02
CA LEU A 433 -6.91 -10.70 1.78
C LEU A 433 -6.76 -9.25 2.28
N GLN A 434 -6.06 -9.05 3.41
CA GLN A 434 -5.73 -7.70 3.89
C GLN A 434 -4.76 -6.99 2.93
N ALA A 435 -3.78 -7.70 2.38
CA ALA A 435 -2.83 -7.15 1.44
C ALA A 435 -3.49 -6.77 0.10
N PHE A 436 -4.49 -7.52 -0.36
CA PHE A 436 -5.34 -7.14 -1.50
C PHE A 436 -6.01 -5.77 -1.29
N GLN A 437 -6.62 -5.56 -0.12
CA GLN A 437 -7.23 -4.28 0.22
C GLN A 437 -6.20 -3.14 0.36
N ALA A 438 -4.99 -3.45 0.84
CA ALA A 438 -3.90 -2.48 0.89
C ALA A 438 -3.45 -2.03 -0.51
N VAL A 439 -3.32 -2.97 -1.46
CA VAL A 439 -3.03 -2.68 -2.87
C VAL A 439 -4.13 -1.80 -3.47
N GLU A 440 -5.40 -2.13 -3.25
CA GLU A 440 -6.53 -1.30 -3.70
C GLU A 440 -6.44 0.13 -3.15
N ALA A 441 -6.19 0.28 -1.84
CA ALA A 441 -6.06 1.59 -1.21
C ALA A 441 -4.92 2.41 -1.80
N ALA A 442 -3.76 1.79 -2.06
CA ALA A 442 -2.61 2.45 -2.69
C ALA A 442 -2.91 2.91 -4.13
N ILE A 443 -3.65 2.13 -4.91
CA ILE A 443 -4.08 2.50 -6.27
C ILE A 443 -5.03 3.69 -6.25
N ARG A 444 -6.04 3.67 -5.37
CA ARG A 444 -6.97 4.79 -5.20
C ARG A 444 -6.24 6.05 -4.77
N GLN A 445 -5.30 5.92 -3.84
CA GLN A 445 -4.46 7.03 -3.40
C GLN A 445 -3.64 7.61 -4.56
N PHE A 446 -3.05 6.77 -5.41
CA PHE A 446 -2.31 7.23 -6.58
C PHE A 446 -3.16 8.12 -7.48
N PHE A 447 -4.35 7.66 -7.91
CA PHE A 447 -5.21 8.43 -8.81
C PHE A 447 -5.74 9.72 -8.17
N PHE A 448 -6.09 9.67 -6.87
CA PHE A 448 -6.48 10.85 -6.12
C PHE A 448 -5.34 11.88 -6.05
N THR A 449 -4.14 11.47 -5.65
CA THR A 449 -2.99 12.37 -5.55
C THR A 449 -2.58 12.92 -6.91
N TYR A 450 -2.63 12.10 -7.97
CA TYR A 450 -2.34 12.55 -9.32
C TYR A 450 -3.35 13.62 -9.80
N GLN A 451 -4.62 13.48 -9.45
CA GLN A 451 -5.61 14.54 -9.69
C GLN A 451 -5.25 15.82 -8.94
N GLN A 452 -4.82 15.73 -7.68
CA GLN A 452 -4.39 16.91 -6.93
C GLN A 452 -3.16 17.56 -7.55
N LEU A 453 -2.17 16.78 -8.00
CA LEU A 453 -1.01 17.28 -8.74
C LEU A 453 -1.45 18.08 -9.98
N VAL A 454 -2.33 17.50 -10.79
CA VAL A 454 -2.92 18.15 -11.98
C VAL A 454 -3.57 19.49 -11.60
N ILE A 455 -4.33 19.54 -10.50
CA ILE A 455 -4.98 20.78 -10.02
C ILE A 455 -3.96 21.81 -9.54
N ILE A 456 -2.95 21.38 -8.79
CA ILE A 456 -1.90 22.26 -8.25
C ILE A 456 -1.12 22.92 -9.37
N VAL A 457 -0.78 22.17 -10.42
CA VAL A 457 0.15 22.65 -11.44
C VAL A 457 -0.57 23.38 -12.59
N MET A 458 -1.78 22.96 -12.97
CA MET A 458 -2.55 23.61 -14.04
C MET A 458 -3.59 24.62 -13.53
N GLY A 459 -3.78 24.70 -12.22
CA GLY A 459 -4.81 25.50 -11.59
C GLY A 459 -6.20 24.89 -11.75
N SER A 460 -7.07 25.19 -10.79
CA SER A 460 -8.49 24.92 -10.91
C SER A 460 -9.15 25.99 -11.78
N GLY A 461 -8.59 26.40 -12.94
CA GLY A 461 -9.04 27.57 -13.73
C GLY A 461 -9.42 27.22 -15.18
N ASP A 462 -8.64 26.31 -15.76
CA ASP A 462 -8.88 25.68 -17.07
C ASP A 462 -9.94 24.55 -17.01
N TYR A 463 -10.36 24.18 -15.79
CA TYR A 463 -11.36 23.20 -15.36
C TYR A 463 -12.84 23.38 -15.80
N LYS A 464 -13.33 24.60 -16.06
CA LYS A 464 -14.77 24.89 -16.24
C LYS A 464 -15.10 25.60 -17.56
N GLY A 465 -14.09 25.96 -18.33
CA GLY A 465 -14.18 27.01 -19.38
C GLY A 465 -14.38 26.53 -20.81
N ALA A 466 -14.21 25.25 -21.13
CA ALA A 466 -14.42 24.75 -22.48
C ALA A 466 -15.44 23.62 -22.45
N ILE A 467 -16.66 23.93 -22.88
CA ILE A 467 -17.72 23.06 -23.42
C ILE A 467 -17.73 21.62 -22.89
N GLN A 468 -18.80 21.28 -22.15
CA GLN A 468 -19.22 19.95 -21.73
C GLN A 468 -19.43 18.96 -22.91
N LEU A 469 -18.36 18.64 -23.64
CA LEU A 469 -18.38 17.62 -24.67
C LEU A 469 -17.07 16.85 -24.55
N GLU A 470 -17.22 15.60 -24.06
CA GLU A 470 -16.19 14.60 -23.75
C GLU A 470 -15.48 14.76 -22.40
N ASN A 471 -15.43 13.64 -21.67
CA ASN A 471 -15.00 13.50 -20.28
C ASN A 471 -13.64 14.16 -20.04
N SER A 472 -13.60 15.13 -19.13
CA SER A 472 -12.33 15.72 -18.70
C SER A 472 -11.45 14.62 -18.09
N GLY A 473 -10.13 14.67 -18.30
CA GLY A 473 -9.21 13.73 -17.66
C GLY A 473 -9.32 13.73 -16.13
N ILE A 474 -9.81 14.82 -15.54
CA ILE A 474 -10.13 14.92 -14.12
C ILE A 474 -11.36 14.08 -13.76
N ASP A 475 -12.40 14.06 -14.61
CA ASP A 475 -13.58 13.22 -14.39
C ASP A 475 -13.20 11.74 -14.47
N ALA A 476 -12.30 11.38 -15.40
CA ALA A 476 -11.74 10.03 -15.51
C ALA A 476 -10.93 9.64 -14.24
N LEU A 477 -10.05 10.52 -13.74
CA LEU A 477 -9.34 10.29 -12.47
C LEU A 477 -10.29 10.19 -11.28
N GLN A 478 -11.31 11.05 -11.25
CA GLN A 478 -12.32 11.05 -10.20
C GLN A 478 -13.11 9.75 -10.17
N GLN A 479 -13.48 9.26 -11.35
CA GLN A 479 -14.14 7.98 -11.50
C GLN A 479 -13.25 6.83 -11.02
N LEU A 480 -11.97 6.82 -11.40
CA LEU A 480 -10.99 5.78 -11.02
C LEU A 480 -10.80 5.64 -9.50
N TYR A 481 -10.68 6.75 -8.75
CA TYR A 481 -10.54 6.65 -7.29
C TYR A 481 -11.88 6.42 -6.57
N SER A 482 -13.01 6.79 -7.20
CA SER A 482 -14.37 6.66 -6.64
C SER A 482 -15.07 5.36 -7.01
N GLU A 483 -14.40 4.43 -7.69
CA GLU A 483 -14.98 3.13 -8.07
C GLU A 483 -15.50 2.35 -6.85
N PRO A 484 -16.49 1.45 -7.02
CA PRO A 484 -16.86 0.49 -5.98
C PRO A 484 -15.64 -0.34 -5.50
N PRO A 485 -15.68 -0.91 -4.28
CA PRO A 485 -14.58 -1.70 -3.75
C PRO A 485 -14.23 -2.87 -4.68
N TYR A 486 -12.93 -3.12 -4.90
CA TYR A 486 -12.47 -4.21 -5.77
C TYR A 486 -12.80 -5.59 -5.15
N PHE A 487 -12.83 -5.64 -3.82
CA PHE A 487 -13.07 -6.85 -3.02
C PHE A 487 -14.32 -6.70 -2.14
N PRO A 488 -15.54 -6.62 -2.72
CA PRO A 488 -16.76 -6.24 -1.99
C PRO A 488 -17.13 -7.21 -0.86
N SER A 489 -16.91 -8.53 -1.03
CA SER A 489 -17.18 -9.50 0.04
C SER A 489 -16.21 -9.39 1.22
N VAL A 490 -14.96 -8.98 0.98
CA VAL A 490 -13.97 -8.78 2.04
C VAL A 490 -14.27 -7.50 2.82
N ASP A 491 -14.68 -6.45 2.11
CA ASP A 491 -15.14 -5.19 2.71
C ASP A 491 -16.44 -5.38 3.51
N GLY A 492 -17.44 -6.03 2.91
CA GLY A 492 -18.71 -6.35 3.55
C GLY A 492 -18.52 -7.19 4.81
N ALA A 493 -17.66 -8.22 4.79
CA ALA A 493 -17.41 -9.08 5.93
C ALA A 493 -16.99 -8.31 7.20
N ARG A 494 -16.20 -7.24 7.05
CA ARG A 494 -15.77 -6.41 8.18
C ARG A 494 -16.92 -5.66 8.85
N THR A 495 -17.95 -5.30 8.09
CA THR A 495 -19.13 -4.59 8.60
C THR A 495 -19.94 -5.47 9.56
N PHE A 496 -20.03 -6.77 9.28
CA PHE A 496 -20.86 -7.71 10.04
C PHE A 496 -20.08 -8.58 11.04
N LEU A 497 -18.76 -8.39 11.13
CA LEU A 497 -17.89 -9.22 11.97
C LEU A 497 -18.28 -9.17 13.46
N GLY A 498 -18.65 -7.98 13.96
CA GLY A 498 -19.06 -7.80 15.35
C GLY A 498 -20.35 -8.56 15.69
N ASP A 499 -21.37 -8.45 14.84
CA ASP A 499 -22.65 -9.16 15.02
C ASP A 499 -22.46 -10.68 14.91
N PHE A 500 -21.62 -11.11 13.97
CA PHE A 500 -21.28 -12.51 13.76
C PHE A 500 -20.60 -13.12 14.99
N TRP A 501 -19.67 -12.42 15.63
CA TRP A 501 -19.06 -12.87 16.88
C TRP A 501 -20.07 -13.04 18.00
N HIS A 502 -20.98 -12.07 18.16
CA HIS A 502 -22.04 -12.17 19.18
C HIS A 502 -22.94 -13.39 18.95
N GLN A 503 -23.37 -13.63 17.70
CA GLN A 503 -24.23 -14.76 17.38
C GLN A 503 -23.50 -16.12 17.51
N HIS A 504 -22.24 -16.19 17.07
CA HIS A 504 -21.44 -17.43 17.16
C HIS A 504 -21.14 -17.81 18.61
N ASN A 505 -20.81 -16.83 19.46
CA ASN A 505 -20.57 -17.06 20.90
C ASN A 505 -21.85 -17.55 21.60
N ILE A 506 -23.01 -16.96 21.31
CA ILE A 506 -24.30 -17.39 21.86
C ILE A 506 -24.65 -18.81 21.38
N MET A 507 -24.37 -19.15 20.11
CA MET A 507 -24.58 -20.50 19.60
C MET A 507 -23.65 -21.53 20.24
N GLU A 508 -22.36 -21.25 20.37
CA GLU A 508 -21.40 -22.13 21.05
C GLU A 508 -21.77 -22.37 22.51
N GLU A 509 -22.22 -21.33 23.23
CA GLU A 509 -22.65 -21.43 24.61
C GLU A 509 -23.90 -22.32 24.74
N ARG A 510 -24.87 -22.14 23.84
CA ARG A 510 -26.08 -22.99 23.76
C ARG A 510 -25.75 -24.45 23.41
N LEU A 511 -24.81 -24.67 22.50
CA LEU A 511 -24.34 -26.03 22.14
C LEU A 511 -23.58 -26.68 23.30
N SER A 512 -22.75 -25.92 24.00
CA SER A 512 -22.03 -26.37 25.20
C SER A 512 -22.99 -26.73 26.33
N MET A 513 -24.02 -25.91 26.56
CA MET A 513 -25.09 -26.21 27.52
C MET A 513 -25.87 -27.48 27.15
N ARG A 514 -26.20 -27.67 25.86
CA ARG A 514 -26.88 -28.88 25.39
C ARG A 514 -26.01 -30.13 25.53
N GLN A 515 -24.71 -30.05 25.24
CA GLN A 515 -23.79 -31.18 25.42
C GLN A 515 -23.54 -31.50 26.90
N ALA A 516 -23.46 -30.48 27.76
CA ALA A 516 -23.38 -30.67 29.21
C ALA A 516 -24.66 -31.31 29.76
N ALA A 517 -25.84 -30.88 29.27
CA ALA A 517 -27.12 -31.48 29.63
C ALA A 517 -27.23 -32.94 29.16
N ALA A 518 -26.75 -33.26 27.95
CA ALA A 518 -26.72 -34.63 27.43
C ALA A 518 -25.79 -35.54 28.27
N ARG A 519 -24.58 -35.07 28.61
CA ARG A 519 -23.66 -35.80 29.50
C ARG A 519 -24.21 -36.02 30.90
N ASN A 520 -24.97 -35.05 31.43
CA ASN A 520 -25.63 -35.22 32.73
C ASN A 520 -26.80 -36.21 32.65
N ASN A 521 -27.49 -36.29 31.51
CA ASN A 521 -28.55 -37.28 31.28
C ASN A 521 -28.01 -38.72 31.11
N ASP A 522 -26.82 -38.89 30.51
CA ASP A 522 -26.16 -40.19 30.43
C ASP A 522 -25.62 -40.67 31.79
N LYS A 523 -25.27 -39.73 32.68
CA LYS A 523 -24.90 -40.06 34.07
C LYS A 523 -26.11 -40.43 34.92
N SER A 524 -27.25 -39.77 34.73
CA SER A 524 -28.49 -40.09 35.48
C SER A 524 -29.20 -41.35 34.98
N SER A 525 -29.06 -41.72 33.70
CA SER A 525 -29.55 -43.00 33.17
C SER A 525 -28.72 -44.22 33.64
N SER A 526 -27.45 -44.02 34.01
CA SER A 526 -26.60 -45.07 34.61
C SER A 526 -26.91 -45.36 36.09
N LEU A 527 -27.69 -44.52 36.78
CA LEU A 527 -28.03 -44.68 38.20
C LEU A 527 -29.46 -45.22 38.47
N CYS A 528 -30.29 -45.42 37.44
CA CYS A 528 -31.62 -46.01 37.57
C CYS A 528 -31.68 -47.42 36.98
N SER A 529 -30.93 -48.37 37.54
CA SER A 529 -31.14 -49.80 37.29
C SER A 529 -30.73 -50.70 38.46
N THR A 530 -31.21 -50.35 39.66
CA THR A 530 -31.28 -51.22 40.87
C THR A 530 -32.05 -50.37 41.90
N THR A 531 -33.24 -50.69 42.40
CA THR A 531 -33.71 -51.90 43.06
C THR A 531 -35.23 -51.83 43.22
N SER A 532 -35.91 -52.96 43.02
CA SER A 532 -37.28 -53.24 43.45
C SER A 532 -37.28 -53.99 44.80
N SER A 533 -38.05 -53.54 45.81
CA SER A 533 -38.83 -54.40 46.73
C SER A 533 -39.44 -53.67 47.95
N SER A 534 -40.76 -53.85 48.12
CA SER A 534 -41.56 -54.15 49.34
C SER A 534 -41.79 -53.14 50.50
N SER A 535 -43.10 -52.88 50.71
CA SER A 535 -43.95 -53.09 51.92
C SER A 535 -44.16 -52.00 53.02
N THR A 536 -45.38 -51.41 52.98
CA THR A 536 -46.49 -51.31 53.99
C THR A 536 -46.41 -50.52 55.32
N ASN A 537 -47.53 -49.78 55.55
CA ASN A 537 -48.22 -49.31 56.77
C ASN A 537 -47.69 -48.01 57.44
N SER A 538 -48.48 -47.07 57.98
CA SER A 538 -49.92 -46.75 58.08
C SER A 538 -50.06 -45.42 58.88
N ASP A 539 -51.01 -44.53 58.51
CA ASP A 539 -51.84 -43.60 59.34
C ASP A 539 -51.15 -42.56 60.29
N GLU A 540 -51.54 -41.29 60.56
CA GLU A 540 -52.73 -40.42 60.37
C GLU A 540 -52.33 -38.90 60.32
N ASP A 541 -53.32 -38.02 60.11
CA ASP A 541 -53.46 -36.60 60.51
C ASP A 541 -53.17 -35.42 59.55
N LEU A 542 -54.20 -35.10 58.76
CA LEU A 542 -55.07 -33.89 58.83
C LEU A 542 -54.42 -32.49 59.09
N ALA A 543 -54.40 -31.62 58.05
CA ALA A 543 -55.26 -30.43 57.94
C ALA A 543 -54.74 -29.31 56.99
N CYS A 544 -55.66 -28.84 56.14
CA CYS A 544 -55.90 -27.44 55.75
C CYS A 544 -55.27 -26.83 54.48
N ALA A 545 -56.20 -26.40 53.62
CA ALA A 545 -56.24 -25.16 52.84
C ALA A 545 -55.63 -25.14 51.42
N THR A 546 -56.53 -25.31 50.46
CA THR A 546 -56.54 -24.77 49.10
C THR A 546 -56.37 -23.24 49.07
N ARG A 547 -55.39 -22.70 48.34
CA ARG A 547 -55.59 -21.64 47.33
C ARG A 547 -54.32 -21.29 46.55
N ALA A 548 -54.54 -21.03 45.26
CA ALA A 548 -53.59 -20.62 44.24
C ALA A 548 -52.87 -19.30 44.52
N ALA A 549 -51.62 -19.18 44.05
CA ALA A 549 -51.12 -18.04 43.28
C ALA A 549 -49.66 -18.27 42.84
N ALA A 550 -49.43 -18.00 41.54
CA ALA A 550 -48.25 -17.46 40.88
C ALA A 550 -46.86 -17.40 41.57
N ALA A 551 -45.85 -17.58 40.70
CA ALA A 551 -44.49 -17.05 40.70
C ALA A 551 -43.37 -17.91 41.32
N SER A 552 -42.49 -18.41 40.45
CA SER A 552 -41.05 -18.11 40.56
C SER A 552 -40.38 -18.15 39.18
N ILE A 553 -40.18 -16.96 38.64
CA ILE A 553 -39.23 -16.64 37.57
C ILE A 553 -37.87 -16.45 38.26
N PRO A 554 -36.75 -17.05 37.83
CA PRO A 554 -35.43 -16.65 38.31
C PRO A 554 -34.97 -15.37 37.57
N PRO A 555 -34.20 -14.49 38.24
CA PRO A 555 -34.19 -13.07 37.94
C PRO A 555 -33.33 -12.71 36.72
N ALA A 556 -33.89 -11.84 35.88
CA ALA A 556 -33.13 -10.98 35.00
C ALA A 556 -32.37 -9.93 35.82
N GLY A 557 -31.10 -9.67 35.48
CA GLY A 557 -30.39 -8.50 35.97
C GLY A 557 -28.91 -8.67 36.25
N ILE A 558 -28.13 -9.07 35.25
CA ILE A 558 -26.73 -8.58 35.17
C ILE A 558 -26.80 -7.41 34.21
N LYS A 559 -26.56 -6.20 34.73
CA LYS A 559 -26.67 -4.95 33.97
C LYS A 559 -25.62 -4.95 32.86
N GLU A 560 -26.04 -4.65 31.64
CA GLU A 560 -25.24 -4.33 30.44
C GLU A 560 -23.97 -3.49 30.75
N SER A 561 -24.01 -2.69 31.83
CA SER A 561 -22.91 -1.83 32.29
C SER A 561 -21.68 -2.58 32.78
N ASP A 562 -21.81 -3.76 33.39
CA ASP A 562 -20.67 -4.47 33.98
C ASP A 562 -19.84 -5.20 32.91
N TYR A 563 -20.49 -5.63 31.83
CA TYR A 563 -19.82 -6.24 30.68
C TYR A 563 -19.03 -5.20 29.88
N GLN A 564 -19.64 -4.04 29.60
CA GLN A 564 -18.96 -2.92 28.95
C GLN A 564 -17.79 -2.39 29.79
N ARG A 565 -17.93 -2.37 31.11
CA ARG A 565 -16.84 -2.02 32.03
C ARG A 565 -15.69 -3.02 31.98
N THR A 566 -15.99 -4.31 31.88
CA THR A 566 -14.99 -5.37 31.77
C THR A 566 -14.25 -5.33 30.43
N GLN A 567 -14.94 -5.05 29.33
CA GLN A 567 -14.32 -4.85 28.03
C GLN A 567 -13.42 -3.61 27.97
N ARG A 568 -13.84 -2.51 28.62
CA ARG A 568 -13.02 -1.30 28.72
C ARG A 568 -11.73 -1.52 29.50
N LEU A 569 -11.81 -2.28 30.60
CA LEU A 569 -10.64 -2.63 31.41
C LEU A 569 -9.67 -3.58 30.67
N MET A 570 -10.18 -4.57 29.93
CA MET A 570 -9.32 -5.43 29.10
C MET A 570 -8.67 -4.66 27.93
N PHE A 571 -9.37 -3.69 27.34
CA PHE A 571 -8.82 -2.84 26.29
C PHE A 571 -7.74 -1.89 26.83
N GLU A 572 -7.95 -1.29 28.00
CA GLU A 572 -6.95 -0.43 28.67
C GLU A 572 -5.71 -1.23 29.12
N GLU A 573 -5.89 -2.48 29.57
CA GLU A 573 -4.78 -3.37 29.94
C GLU A 573 -3.98 -3.85 28.72
N HIS A 574 -4.65 -4.08 27.58
CA HIS A 574 -4.00 -4.42 26.32
C HIS A 574 -3.18 -3.26 25.74
N ILE A 575 -3.68 -2.02 25.84
CA ILE A 575 -2.91 -0.84 25.43
C ILE A 575 -1.70 -0.63 26.35
N ARG A 576 -1.85 -0.83 27.67
CA ARG A 576 -0.76 -0.67 28.64
C ARG A 576 0.33 -1.76 28.54
N THR A 577 0.02 -2.91 27.95
CA THR A 577 1.01 -3.98 27.71
C THR A 577 1.66 -3.92 26.33
N THR A 578 1.11 -3.10 25.42
CA THR A 578 1.60 -2.97 24.03
C THR A 578 2.43 -1.68 23.81
N VAL A 579 2.27 -0.68 24.67
CA VAL A 579 3.12 0.53 24.79
C VAL A 579 4.12 0.31 25.90
#